data_AF-A0A8J5G1P2-F1
#
_entry.id   AF-A0A8J5G1P2-F1
#
_cell.length_a   1.000
_cell.length_b   1.000
_cell.length_c   1.000
_cell.angle_alpha   90.00
_cell.angle_beta   90.00
_cell.angle_gamma   90.00
#
_symmetry.space_group_name_H-M   'P 1'
#
loop_
_entity.id
_entity.type
_entity.pdbx_description
1 polymer ?
#
loop_
_entity_poly.entity_id
_entity_poly.type
_entity_poly.pdbx_seq_one_letter_code
_entity_poly.pdbx_strand_id
1 'polypeptide(L)'
;MIAYCDAGDVVVCDPGEVEAALGRSLTFAEDIWFRYTARMPNYLLFYHNTIFLFVIFSLALLPLALIELGFPASVSSFKIQPKIRLPPTSFFQCYKDIMRVFLLVVGPLQLSSYPHHQVCGDKDWASPSLTMGSGFATLGLLRGGGLWQLLDSPTNALQMGLQKTNDEQYRRIQKTEHALQVAEEELLRVQLEATAKPKELSQKWMFLVSSTEPYVQTVSSKAVEVYHTSKSVMSSHIAKVQEISYPYFQAPKRFSQPYVKQFATITKPHVEKVMLEKVDMEESASEKEESNEILQVEDFDGA
;
A
#
# COMPACT_ATOMS: atom_id res chain seq x y z
N MET A 1 -6.92 12.21 18.52
CA MET A 1 -7.64 12.81 19.66
C MET A 1 -9.13 12.62 19.40
N ILE A 2 -9.65 11.43 19.67
CA ILE A 2 -11.09 11.15 19.68
C ILE A 2 -11.32 10.56 21.07
N ALA A 3 -11.85 11.38 21.97
CA ALA A 3 -12.24 10.91 23.30
C ALA A 3 -13.52 10.09 23.13
N TYR A 4 -13.41 8.77 23.30
CA TYR A 4 -14.57 7.96 23.62
C TYR A 4 -14.94 8.27 25.07
N CYS A 5 -16.05 8.97 25.29
CA CYS A 5 -16.71 8.98 26.58
C CYS A 5 -17.84 7.95 26.53
N ASP A 6 -17.69 6.93 27.37
CA ASP A 6 -18.75 6.06 27.83
C ASP A 6 -19.82 6.89 28.55
N ALA A 7 -21.06 6.40 28.49
CA ALA A 7 -22.26 6.91 29.16
C ALA A 7 -22.81 8.29 28.70
N GLY A 8 -23.76 8.24 27.76
CA GLY A 8 -25.07 8.90 27.92
C GLY A 8 -25.22 10.41 27.68
N ASP A 9 -24.18 11.24 27.83
CA ASP A 9 -24.29 12.69 27.65
C ASP A 9 -23.30 13.22 26.61
N VAL A 10 -23.83 13.79 25.52
CA VAL A 10 -23.03 14.56 24.55
C VAL A 10 -22.70 15.90 25.18
N VAL A 11 -21.61 15.95 25.95
CA VAL A 11 -20.99 17.21 26.35
C VAL A 11 -20.34 17.81 25.11
N VAL A 12 -21.01 18.81 24.52
CA VAL A 12 -20.41 19.67 23.50
C VAL A 12 -19.37 20.54 24.20
N CYS A 13 -18.09 20.19 24.09
CA CYS A 13 -17.01 21.05 24.59
C CYS A 13 -17.07 22.39 23.85
N ASP A 14 -17.19 23.48 24.60
CA ASP A 14 -17.14 24.83 24.04
C ASP A 14 -15.74 25.05 23.40
N PRO A 15 -15.65 25.64 22.19
CA PRO A 15 -14.36 25.92 21.56
C PRO A 15 -13.38 26.67 22.48
N GLY A 16 -13.87 27.48 23.43
CA GLY A 16 -13.03 28.16 24.42
C GLY A 16 -12.30 27.22 25.39
N GLU A 17 -12.91 26.10 25.79
CA GLU A 17 -12.26 25.09 26.65
C GLU A 17 -11.21 24.29 25.88
N VAL A 18 -11.45 24.07 24.59
CA VAL A 18 -10.54 23.35 23.69
C VAL A 18 -9.28 24.19 23.42
N GLU A 19 -9.42 25.50 23.20
CA GLU A 19 -8.29 26.42 23.06
C GLU A 19 -7.49 26.55 24.37
N ALA A 20 -8.17 26.58 25.52
CA ALA A 20 -7.53 26.60 26.83
C ALA A 20 -6.73 25.32 27.11
N ALA A 21 -7.23 24.15 26.68
CA ALA A 21 -6.53 22.88 26.81
C ALA A 21 -5.36 22.72 25.83
N LEU A 22 -5.48 23.26 24.61
CA LEU A 22 -4.45 23.19 23.57
C LEU A 22 -3.37 24.27 23.71
N GLY A 23 -3.64 25.34 24.47
CA GLY A 23 -2.72 26.47 24.65
C GLY A 23 -2.44 27.28 23.37
N ARG A 24 -3.28 27.12 22.34
CA ARG A 24 -3.20 27.80 21.04
C ARG A 24 -4.59 28.03 20.47
N SER A 25 -4.73 29.02 19.59
CA SER A 25 -5.97 29.21 18.84
C SER A 25 -6.22 28.06 17.86
N LEU A 26 -7.49 27.77 17.63
CA LEU A 26 -7.92 26.79 16.63
C LEU A 26 -7.57 27.29 15.22
N THR A 27 -7.00 26.41 14.39
CA THR A 27 -6.81 26.71 12.97
C THR A 27 -8.14 26.63 12.23
N PHE A 28 -8.28 27.32 11.10
CA PHE A 28 -9.53 27.36 10.32
C PHE A 28 -10.06 25.96 9.95
N ALA A 29 -9.17 25.03 9.59
CA ALA A 29 -9.54 23.65 9.28
C ALA A 29 -10.03 22.89 10.52
N GLU A 30 -9.45 23.17 11.69
CA GLU A 30 -9.88 22.58 12.95
C GLU A 30 -11.25 23.12 13.37
N ASP A 31 -11.49 24.43 13.30
CA ASP A 31 -12.80 25.02 13.60
C ASP A 31 -13.92 24.41 12.74
N ILE A 32 -13.69 24.29 11.42
CA ILE A 32 -14.65 23.65 10.50
C ILE A 32 -14.88 22.19 10.89
N TRP A 33 -13.82 21.45 11.19
CA TRP A 33 -13.92 20.05 11.57
C TRP A 33 -14.67 19.86 12.90
N PHE A 34 -14.44 20.73 13.88
CA PHE A 34 -15.13 20.71 15.17
C PHE A 34 -16.62 21.04 15.02
N ARG A 35 -16.96 22.08 14.26
CA ARG A 35 -18.36 22.44 13.97
C ARG A 35 -19.09 21.35 13.20
N TYR A 36 -18.39 20.66 12.30
CA TYR A 36 -18.92 19.51 11.58
C TYR A 36 -19.14 18.31 12.52
N THR A 37 -18.16 17.97 13.34
CA THR A 37 -18.22 16.85 14.29
C THR A 37 -19.31 17.03 15.33
N ALA A 38 -19.50 18.25 15.84
CA ALA A 38 -20.54 18.59 16.82
C ALA A 38 -21.97 18.44 16.28
N ARG A 39 -22.16 18.43 14.94
CA ARG A 39 -23.48 18.33 14.30
C ARG A 39 -23.81 16.92 13.81
N MET A 40 -22.81 16.03 13.71
CA MET A 40 -22.96 14.72 13.08
C MET A 40 -23.08 13.59 14.11
N PRO A 41 -23.94 12.58 13.87
CA PRO A 41 -24.03 11.43 14.75
C PRO A 41 -22.78 10.55 14.65
N ASN A 42 -22.42 9.90 15.75
CA ASN A 42 -21.16 9.14 15.91
C ASN A 42 -20.92 8.08 14.82
N TYR A 43 -21.97 7.44 14.32
CA TYR A 43 -21.84 6.44 13.24
C TYR A 43 -21.32 7.09 11.95
N LEU A 44 -21.83 8.27 11.60
CA LEU A 44 -21.50 8.95 10.35
C LEU A 44 -20.07 9.49 10.40
N LEU A 45 -19.63 9.96 11.57
CA LEU A 45 -18.25 10.37 11.81
C LEU A 45 -17.26 9.21 11.63
N PHE A 46 -17.65 8.00 12.06
CA PHE A 46 -16.85 6.79 11.89
C PHE A 46 -16.65 6.46 10.40
N TYR A 47 -17.72 6.48 9.59
CA TYR A 47 -17.63 6.30 8.14
C TYR A 47 -16.74 7.34 7.46
N HIS A 48 -16.84 8.61 7.87
CA HIS A 48 -15.99 9.68 7.33
C HIS A 48 -14.52 9.43 7.65
N ASN A 49 -14.20 9.05 8.89
CA ASN A 49 -12.83 8.70 9.30
C ASN A 49 -12.29 7.50 8.50
N THR A 50 -13.11 6.47 8.29
CA THR A 50 -12.75 5.34 7.43
C THR A 50 -12.44 5.80 6.01
N ILE A 51 -13.29 6.65 5.41
CA ILE A 51 -13.05 7.21 4.07
C ILE A 51 -11.77 8.06 4.04
N PHE A 52 -11.53 8.91 5.05
CA PHE A 52 -10.30 9.70 5.14
C PHE A 52 -9.06 8.80 5.21
N LEU A 53 -9.09 7.72 5.99
CA LEU A 53 -7.99 6.77 6.07
C LEU A 53 -7.76 6.07 4.72
N PHE A 54 -8.82 5.66 4.02
CA PHE A 54 -8.72 5.10 2.67
C PHE A 54 -8.12 6.10 1.67
N VAL A 55 -8.59 7.35 1.69
CA VAL A 55 -8.08 8.41 0.82
C VAL A 55 -6.62 8.70 1.12
N ILE A 56 -6.23 8.82 2.38
CA ILE A 56 -4.84 9.06 2.78
C ILE A 56 -3.95 7.89 2.38
N PHE A 57 -4.39 6.64 2.59
CA PHE A 57 -3.62 5.47 2.19
C PHE A 57 -3.49 5.38 0.66
N SER A 58 -4.57 5.61 -0.10
CA SER A 58 -4.50 5.69 -1.55
C SER A 58 -3.59 6.84 -2.02
N LEU A 59 -3.70 8.04 -1.42
CA LEU A 59 -2.87 9.20 -1.74
C LEU A 59 -1.44 9.11 -1.23
N ALA A 60 -1.10 8.23 -0.29
CA ALA A 60 0.28 8.02 0.15
C ALA A 60 0.97 6.92 -0.66
N LEU A 61 0.22 5.88 -1.04
CA LEU A 61 0.74 4.77 -1.83
C LEU A 61 0.82 5.10 -3.33
N LEU A 62 -0.07 5.95 -3.86
CA LEU A 62 -0.09 6.34 -5.27
C LEU A 62 1.11 7.23 -5.69
N PRO A 63 1.53 8.25 -4.93
CA PRO A 63 2.73 9.03 -5.24
C PRO A 63 3.99 8.18 -5.16
N LEU A 64 4.07 7.26 -4.19
CA LEU A 64 5.20 6.35 -4.07
C LEU A 64 5.35 5.49 -5.34
N ALA A 65 4.23 4.97 -5.84
CA ALA A 65 4.12 4.25 -7.10
C ALA A 65 4.48 5.10 -8.34
N LEU A 66 4.01 6.34 -8.40
CA LEU A 66 4.29 7.25 -9.53
C LEU A 66 5.74 7.74 -9.53
N ILE A 67 6.36 7.94 -8.37
CA ILE A 67 7.78 8.27 -8.24
C ILE A 67 8.64 7.10 -8.74
N GLU A 68 8.25 5.85 -8.43
CA GLU A 68 8.94 4.65 -8.92
C GLU A 68 8.84 4.48 -10.44
N LEU A 69 7.71 4.87 -11.04
CA LEU A 69 7.49 4.79 -12.48
C LEU A 69 8.09 5.98 -13.26
N GLY A 70 8.09 7.18 -12.67
CA GLY A 70 8.57 8.42 -13.29
C GLY A 70 10.07 8.66 -13.15
N PHE A 71 10.69 8.21 -12.05
CA PHE A 71 12.10 8.44 -11.73
C PHE A 71 12.86 7.15 -11.38
N PRO A 72 12.96 6.18 -12.32
CA PRO A 72 13.57 4.88 -12.05
C PRO A 72 15.05 4.96 -11.64
N ALA A 73 15.75 6.04 -12.01
CA ALA A 73 17.14 6.27 -11.63
C ALA A 73 17.30 6.60 -10.13
N SER A 74 16.38 7.40 -9.55
CA SER A 74 16.46 7.81 -8.14
C SER A 74 16.05 6.70 -7.17
N VAL A 75 15.11 5.84 -7.59
CA VAL A 75 14.60 4.73 -6.76
C VAL A 75 15.47 3.47 -6.87
N SER A 76 16.38 3.39 -7.86
CA SER A 76 17.25 2.24 -8.08
C SER A 76 18.15 1.91 -6.88
N SER A 77 18.56 2.92 -6.11
CA SER A 77 19.39 2.75 -4.91
C SER A 77 18.64 2.19 -3.71
N PHE A 78 17.30 2.27 -3.72
CA PHE A 78 16.45 1.80 -2.62
C PHE A 78 15.76 0.46 -2.95
N LYS A 79 16.02 -0.10 -4.14
CA LYS A 79 15.45 -1.36 -4.60
C LYS A 79 16.30 -2.55 -4.17
N ILE A 80 15.71 -3.43 -3.37
CA ILE A 80 16.31 -4.71 -2.96
C ILE A 80 16.51 -5.66 -4.17
N GLN A 81 15.77 -5.46 -5.27
CA GLN A 81 15.93 -6.24 -6.51
C GLN A 81 15.99 -5.35 -7.76
N PRO A 82 17.19 -5.08 -8.33
CA PRO A 82 17.38 -4.09 -9.39
C PRO A 82 17.01 -4.55 -10.81
N LYS A 83 16.72 -5.85 -11.02
CA LYS A 83 16.66 -6.45 -12.37
C LYS A 83 15.26 -6.69 -12.93
N ILE A 84 14.20 -6.41 -12.17
CA ILE A 84 12.82 -6.63 -12.61
C ILE A 84 12.21 -5.27 -12.98
N ARG A 85 12.15 -4.97 -14.29
CA ARG A 85 11.38 -3.84 -14.82
C ARG A 85 10.01 -4.36 -15.25
N LEU A 86 9.01 -4.13 -14.42
CA LEU A 86 7.62 -4.44 -14.73
C LEU A 86 7.05 -3.33 -15.62
N PRO A 87 6.24 -3.68 -16.64
CA PRO A 87 5.52 -2.68 -17.42
C PRO A 87 4.50 -1.95 -16.52
N PRO A 88 4.22 -0.66 -16.77
CA PRO A 88 3.30 0.15 -15.96
C PRO A 88 1.92 -0.49 -15.83
N THR A 89 1.46 -1.20 -16.85
CA THR A 89 0.18 -1.92 -16.85
C THR A 89 0.11 -2.98 -15.76
N SER A 90 1.17 -3.79 -15.58
CA SER A 90 1.26 -4.78 -14.51
C SER A 90 1.34 -4.12 -13.13
N PHE A 91 2.00 -2.96 -13.03
CA PHE A 91 2.07 -2.18 -11.80
C PHE A 91 0.69 -1.66 -11.39
N PHE A 92 -0.06 -1.05 -12.31
CA PHE A 92 -1.43 -0.57 -12.05
C PHE A 92 -2.40 -1.71 -11.73
N GLN A 93 -2.25 -2.87 -12.38
CA GLN A 93 -3.07 -4.05 -12.08
C GLN A 93 -2.80 -4.55 -10.65
N CYS A 94 -1.53 -4.68 -10.27
CA CYS A 94 -1.12 -5.07 -8.92
C CYS A 94 -1.61 -4.06 -7.86
N TYR A 95 -1.47 -2.76 -8.13
CA TYR A 95 -2.00 -1.71 -7.27
C TYR A 95 -3.52 -1.84 -7.09
N LYS A 96 -4.26 -2.07 -8.18
CA LYS A 96 -5.72 -2.25 -8.13
C LYS A 96 -6.10 -3.50 -7.33
N ASP A 97 -5.32 -4.56 -7.41
CA ASP A 97 -5.54 -5.79 -6.64
C ASP A 97 -5.23 -5.59 -5.15
N ILE A 98 -4.14 -4.90 -4.81
CA ILE A 98 -3.83 -4.53 -3.41
C ILE A 98 -4.91 -3.60 -2.84
N MET A 99 -5.34 -2.59 -3.60
CA MET A 99 -6.41 -1.69 -3.17
C MET A 99 -7.74 -2.41 -3.00
N ARG A 100 -8.05 -3.41 -3.84
CA ARG A 100 -9.22 -4.29 -3.66
C ARG A 100 -9.14 -5.10 -2.37
N VAL A 101 -8.00 -5.73 -2.09
CA VAL A 101 -7.81 -6.51 -0.86
C VAL A 101 -7.89 -5.58 0.36
N PHE A 102 -7.26 -4.42 0.30
CA PHE A 102 -7.33 -3.42 1.36
C PHE A 102 -8.77 -2.95 1.61
N LEU A 103 -9.55 -2.66 0.57
CA LEU A 103 -10.96 -2.32 0.68
C LEU A 103 -11.83 -3.48 1.21
N LEU A 104 -11.58 -4.71 0.75
CA LEU A 104 -12.34 -5.89 1.16
C LEU A 104 -11.99 -6.43 2.55
N VAL A 105 -10.80 -6.16 3.06
CA VAL A 105 -10.36 -6.60 4.38
C VAL A 105 -10.55 -5.49 5.39
N VAL A 106 -9.98 -4.30 5.14
CA VAL A 106 -10.02 -3.19 6.09
C VAL A 106 -11.40 -2.55 6.14
N GLY A 107 -12.14 -2.47 5.02
CA GLY A 107 -13.48 -1.90 5.01
C GLY A 107 -14.43 -2.66 5.95
N PRO A 108 -14.64 -3.96 5.74
CA PRO A 108 -15.47 -4.79 6.62
C PRO A 108 -14.94 -4.88 8.04
N LEU A 109 -13.62 -4.98 8.25
CA LEU A 109 -13.03 -5.06 9.59
C LEU A 109 -13.25 -3.77 10.39
N GLN A 110 -13.21 -2.61 9.74
CA GLN A 110 -13.55 -1.34 10.36
C GLN A 110 -15.06 -1.25 10.62
N LEU A 111 -15.91 -1.69 9.70
CA LEU A 111 -17.38 -1.70 9.89
C LEU A 111 -17.85 -2.68 10.96
N SER A 112 -17.18 -3.83 11.11
CA SER A 112 -17.47 -4.83 12.14
C SER A 112 -16.96 -4.44 13.52
N SER A 113 -16.00 -3.51 13.60
CA SER A 113 -15.43 -3.03 14.87
C SER A 113 -16.29 -1.96 15.54
N TYR A 114 -17.37 -1.48 14.89
CA TYR A 114 -18.33 -0.61 15.56
C TYR A 114 -19.12 -1.44 16.59
N PRO A 115 -19.26 -0.99 17.85
CA PRO A 115 -19.82 -1.82 18.90
C PRO A 115 -21.33 -1.99 18.70
N HIS A 116 -21.71 -3.06 18.02
CA HIS A 116 -23.08 -3.52 17.81
C HIS A 116 -23.65 -4.15 19.10
N HIS A 117 -23.60 -3.44 20.22
CA HIS A 117 -24.10 -3.95 21.50
C HIS A 117 -25.59 -3.63 21.75
N GLN A 118 -26.33 -3.19 20.73
CA GLN A 118 -27.78 -3.01 20.83
C GLN A 118 -28.57 -3.42 19.58
N VAL A 119 -28.22 -4.51 18.88
CA VAL A 119 -29.23 -5.21 18.05
C VAL A 119 -28.94 -6.72 17.99
N CYS A 120 -29.14 -7.43 19.10
CA CYS A 120 -29.38 -8.87 19.03
C CYS A 120 -30.34 -9.29 20.15
N GLY A 121 -31.62 -9.11 19.86
CA GLY A 121 -32.64 -10.03 20.35
C GLY A 121 -32.72 -11.20 19.37
N ASP A 122 -32.35 -12.38 19.86
CA ASP A 122 -32.84 -13.70 19.49
C ASP A 122 -32.88 -14.16 18.02
N LYS A 123 -32.04 -15.19 17.83
CA LYS A 123 -32.29 -16.48 17.16
C LYS A 123 -32.03 -16.64 15.65
N ASP A 124 -31.36 -17.78 15.41
CA ASP A 124 -31.35 -18.60 14.21
C ASP A 124 -30.47 -18.17 13.03
N TRP A 125 -29.32 -18.83 12.91
CA TRP A 125 -29.02 -19.57 11.69
C TRP A 125 -27.99 -20.68 11.97
N ALA A 126 -28.47 -21.92 11.93
CA ALA A 126 -27.66 -23.11 11.68
C ALA A 126 -27.37 -23.22 10.17
N SER A 127 -26.18 -23.71 9.84
CA SER A 127 -25.58 -23.94 8.51
C SER A 127 -26.39 -24.93 7.63
N PRO A 128 -26.12 -25.15 6.31
CA PRO A 128 -24.89 -25.82 5.86
C PRO A 128 -24.40 -25.58 4.41
N SER A 129 -23.19 -26.11 4.19
CA SER A 129 -22.45 -26.38 2.95
C SER A 129 -23.19 -27.10 1.80
N LEU A 130 -22.82 -26.78 0.55
CA LEU A 130 -23.07 -27.54 -0.69
C LEU A 130 -21.75 -27.57 -1.50
N THR A 131 -20.94 -28.63 -1.44
CA THR A 131 -20.88 -29.81 -2.34
C THR A 131 -20.69 -29.50 -3.84
N MET A 132 -19.46 -29.71 -4.32
CA MET A 132 -19.07 -29.88 -5.72
C MET A 132 -19.79 -31.07 -6.36
N GLY A 133 -20.33 -30.88 -7.56
CA GLY A 133 -20.86 -31.93 -8.43
C GLY A 133 -20.04 -32.05 -9.71
N SER A 134 -19.37 -33.19 -9.88
CA SER A 134 -18.70 -33.62 -11.10
C SER A 134 -19.71 -34.19 -12.10
N GLY A 135 -19.60 -33.85 -13.37
CA GLY A 135 -20.30 -34.53 -14.45
C GLY A 135 -19.72 -34.10 -15.78
N PHE A 136 -19.20 -35.04 -16.56
CA PHE A 136 -19.23 -35.15 -18.04
C PHE A 136 -18.13 -36.12 -18.48
N ALA A 137 -18.50 -37.40 -18.55
CA ALA A 137 -17.80 -38.41 -19.33
C ALA A 137 -18.86 -39.25 -20.07
N THR A 138 -18.52 -39.69 -21.29
CA THR A 138 -19.25 -40.54 -22.25
C THR A 138 -20.36 -39.83 -23.05
N LEU A 139 -20.49 -39.91 -24.38
CA LEU A 139 -20.05 -40.85 -25.43
C LEU A 139 -20.22 -40.19 -26.82
N GLY A 140 -19.54 -40.68 -27.87
CA GLY A 140 -20.01 -40.47 -29.25
C GLY A 140 -18.97 -40.45 -30.39
N LEU A 141 -18.27 -41.56 -30.63
CA LEU A 141 -17.60 -41.85 -31.90
C LEU A 141 -18.64 -41.98 -33.03
N LEU A 142 -18.45 -41.28 -34.17
CA LEU A 142 -18.54 -41.77 -35.56
C LEU A 142 -18.64 -40.59 -36.54
N ARG A 143 -17.63 -40.40 -37.40
CA ARG A 143 -17.85 -40.32 -38.86
C ARG A 143 -16.53 -40.48 -39.60
N GLY A 144 -16.41 -41.60 -40.30
CA GLY A 144 -15.25 -41.95 -41.10
C GLY A 144 -15.07 -41.03 -42.31
N GLY A 145 -13.82 -40.94 -42.75
CA GLY A 145 -13.48 -40.51 -44.10
C GLY A 145 -13.65 -41.65 -45.10
N GLY A 146 -13.76 -41.28 -46.36
CA GLY A 146 -13.51 -42.14 -47.51
C GLY A 146 -14.70 -42.34 -48.43
N LEU A 147 -14.89 -41.42 -49.39
CA LEU A 147 -15.08 -41.81 -50.80
C LEU A 147 -14.83 -40.59 -51.72
N TRP A 148 -13.56 -40.37 -52.05
CA TRP A 148 -13.20 -39.73 -53.31
C TRP A 148 -13.22 -40.82 -54.38
N GLN A 149 -14.26 -40.85 -55.22
CA GLN A 149 -14.25 -41.42 -56.57
C GLN A 149 -15.67 -41.44 -57.12
N LEU A 150 -15.99 -40.42 -57.92
CA LEU A 150 -16.89 -40.50 -59.07
C LEU A 150 -16.95 -39.11 -59.71
N LEU A 151 -16.01 -38.84 -60.61
CA LEU A 151 -16.24 -37.88 -61.67
C LEU A 151 -15.37 -38.27 -62.87
N ASP A 152 -16.01 -38.70 -63.94
CA ASP A 152 -15.43 -38.59 -65.27
C ASP A 152 -16.49 -38.17 -66.31
N SER A 153 -16.17 -37.06 -67.01
CA SER A 153 -16.76 -36.41 -68.20
C SER A 153 -18.20 -35.84 -68.22
N PRO A 154 -18.50 -34.77 -69.04
CA PRO A 154 -17.74 -34.21 -70.16
C PRO A 154 -17.29 -32.73 -70.01
N THR A 155 -16.29 -32.35 -70.81
CA THR A 155 -15.20 -31.41 -70.49
C THR A 155 -15.38 -29.93 -70.92
N ASN A 156 -16.57 -29.47 -71.32
CA ASN A 156 -16.71 -28.16 -72.00
C ASN A 156 -17.36 -27.09 -71.08
N ALA A 157 -18.43 -27.46 -70.38
CA ALA A 157 -19.16 -26.56 -69.49
C ALA A 157 -18.39 -26.27 -68.19
N LEU A 158 -17.57 -27.22 -67.73
CA LEU A 158 -16.69 -27.06 -66.57
C LEU A 158 -15.53 -26.11 -66.87
N GLN A 159 -14.99 -26.09 -68.10
CA GLN A 159 -13.97 -25.10 -68.48
C GLN A 159 -14.52 -23.69 -68.46
N MET A 160 -15.70 -23.47 -69.03
CA MET A 160 -16.36 -22.16 -69.02
C MET A 160 -16.72 -21.71 -67.59
N GLY A 161 -17.17 -22.63 -66.75
CA GLY A 161 -17.40 -22.38 -65.31
C GLY A 161 -16.13 -22.04 -64.54
N LEU A 162 -15.05 -22.81 -64.76
CA LEU A 162 -13.75 -22.56 -64.14
C LEU A 162 -13.19 -21.19 -64.54
N GLN A 163 -13.26 -20.86 -65.83
CA GLN A 163 -12.79 -19.57 -66.35
C GLN A 163 -13.55 -18.42 -65.69
N LYS A 164 -14.89 -18.51 -65.64
CA LYS A 164 -15.73 -17.53 -64.97
C LYS A 164 -15.42 -17.39 -63.48
N THR A 165 -15.13 -18.50 -62.79
CA THR A 165 -14.71 -18.46 -61.39
C THR A 165 -13.32 -17.87 -61.22
N ASN A 166 -12.39 -18.12 -62.13
CA ASN A 166 -11.04 -17.57 -62.09
C ASN A 166 -11.07 -16.06 -62.31
N ASP A 167 -11.78 -15.59 -63.34
CA ASP A 167 -11.94 -14.16 -63.62
C ASP A 167 -12.63 -13.43 -62.46
N GLU A 168 -13.63 -14.06 -61.83
CA GLU A 168 -14.29 -13.51 -60.64
C GLU A 168 -13.37 -13.45 -59.43
N GLN A 169 -12.54 -14.47 -59.22
CA GLN A 169 -11.52 -14.46 -58.16
C GLN A 169 -10.48 -13.38 -58.41
N TYR A 170 -10.02 -13.21 -59.65
CA TYR A 170 -9.06 -12.17 -60.02
C TYR A 170 -9.61 -10.77 -59.75
N ARG A 171 -10.87 -10.51 -60.10
CA ARG A 171 -11.53 -9.22 -59.80
C ARG A 171 -11.68 -8.96 -58.30
N ARG A 172 -11.96 -10.00 -57.51
CA ARG A 172 -12.04 -9.87 -56.04
C ARG A 172 -10.69 -9.55 -55.43
N ILE A 173 -9.64 -10.26 -55.88
CA ILE A 173 -8.26 -10.02 -55.45
C ILE A 173 -7.86 -8.58 -55.76
N GLN A 174 -8.12 -8.12 -56.98
CA GLN A 174 -7.81 -6.74 -57.38
C GLN A 174 -8.57 -5.70 -56.54
N LYS A 175 -9.83 -5.96 -56.20
CA LYS A 175 -10.62 -5.07 -55.33
C LYS A 175 -10.06 -5.02 -53.90
N THR A 176 -9.63 -6.15 -53.37
CA THR A 176 -8.99 -6.20 -52.04
C THR A 176 -7.62 -5.56 -52.04
N GLU A 177 -6.85 -5.70 -53.13
CA GLU A 177 -5.54 -5.07 -53.29
C GLU A 177 -5.66 -3.54 -53.31
N HIS A 178 -6.61 -2.99 -54.08
CA HIS A 178 -6.86 -1.55 -54.07
C HIS A 178 -7.36 -1.06 -52.70
N ALA A 179 -8.22 -1.81 -52.03
CA ALA A 179 -8.66 -1.46 -50.68
C ALA A 179 -7.49 -1.49 -49.67
N LEU A 180 -6.55 -2.42 -49.83
CA LEU A 180 -5.34 -2.51 -49.03
C LEU A 180 -4.40 -1.32 -49.28
N GLN A 181 -4.17 -0.94 -50.53
CA GLN A 181 -3.35 0.22 -50.88
C GLN A 181 -3.90 1.53 -50.28
N VAL A 182 -5.22 1.71 -50.33
CA VAL A 182 -5.87 2.88 -49.70
C VAL A 182 -5.66 2.86 -48.19
N ALA A 183 -5.81 1.70 -47.55
CA ALA A 183 -5.57 1.56 -46.11
C ALA A 183 -4.10 1.81 -45.72
N GLU A 184 -3.15 1.38 -46.56
CA GLU A 184 -1.71 1.62 -46.36
C GLU A 184 -1.37 3.12 -46.50
N GLU A 185 -1.92 3.82 -47.49
CA GLU A 185 -1.70 5.27 -47.64
C GLU A 185 -2.27 6.06 -46.46
N GLU A 186 -3.49 5.74 -46.03
CA GLU A 186 -4.11 6.38 -44.87
C GLU A 186 -3.32 6.11 -43.58
N LEU A 187 -2.84 4.88 -43.39
CA LEU A 187 -1.99 4.55 -42.25
C LEU A 187 -0.67 5.33 -42.26
N LEU A 188 -0.05 5.49 -43.43
CA LEU A 188 1.16 6.30 -43.59
C LEU A 188 0.90 7.78 -43.27
N ARG A 189 -0.23 8.35 -43.70
CA ARG A 189 -0.65 9.71 -43.33
C ARG A 189 -0.88 9.85 -41.83
N VAL A 190 -1.59 8.92 -41.22
CA VAL A 190 -1.87 8.92 -39.77
C VAL A 190 -0.58 8.77 -38.98
N GLN A 191 0.35 7.91 -39.40
CA GLN A 191 1.69 7.78 -38.78
C GLN A 191 2.49 9.09 -38.86
N LEU A 192 2.49 9.75 -40.02
CA LEU A 192 3.18 11.03 -40.19
C LEU A 192 2.58 12.13 -39.29
N GLU A 193 1.25 12.23 -39.21
CA GLU A 193 0.60 13.18 -38.30
C GLU A 193 0.82 12.84 -36.83
N ALA A 194 0.73 11.55 -36.47
CA ALA A 194 0.93 11.07 -35.11
C ALA A 194 2.38 11.25 -34.64
N THR A 195 3.36 11.27 -35.55
CA THR A 195 4.76 11.58 -35.23
C THR A 195 5.08 13.07 -35.24
N ALA A 196 4.31 13.90 -35.96
CA ALA A 196 4.48 15.36 -36.01
C ALA A 196 3.90 16.08 -34.78
N LYS A 197 2.67 15.75 -34.37
CA LYS A 197 1.98 16.33 -33.21
C LYS A 197 2.78 16.28 -31.89
N PRO A 198 3.40 15.15 -31.49
CA PRO A 198 4.19 15.10 -30.26
C PRO A 198 5.48 15.91 -30.35
N LYS A 199 6.09 16.07 -31.53
CA LYS A 199 7.28 16.92 -31.72
C LYS A 199 6.96 18.40 -31.53
N GLU A 200 5.84 18.85 -32.10
CA GLU A 200 5.35 20.22 -31.91
C GLU A 200 5.00 20.48 -30.44
N LEU A 201 4.33 19.53 -29.80
CA LEU A 201 4.03 19.61 -28.37
C LEU A 201 5.33 19.69 -27.56
N SER A 202 6.31 18.83 -27.86
CA SER A 202 7.60 18.83 -27.18
C SER A 202 8.34 20.16 -27.31
N GLN A 203 8.29 20.81 -28.47
CA GLN A 203 8.89 22.14 -28.65
C GLN A 203 8.17 23.21 -27.82
N LYS A 204 6.83 23.20 -27.81
CA LYS A 204 6.03 24.09 -26.96
C LYS A 204 6.32 23.85 -25.47
N TRP A 205 6.44 22.60 -25.05
CA TRP A 205 6.82 22.23 -23.68
C TRP A 205 8.22 22.73 -23.32
N MET A 206 9.22 22.56 -24.19
CA MET A 206 10.58 23.07 -23.94
C MET A 206 10.60 24.59 -23.76
N PHE A 207 9.85 25.32 -24.58
CA PHE A 207 9.73 26.78 -24.45
C PHE A 207 9.06 27.20 -23.13
N LEU A 208 7.96 26.53 -22.74
CA LEU A 208 7.26 26.82 -21.48
C LEU A 208 8.13 26.47 -20.26
N VAL A 209 8.88 25.37 -20.31
CA VAL A 209 9.80 24.97 -19.25
C VAL A 209 10.92 26.00 -19.09
N SER A 210 11.57 26.41 -20.18
CA SER A 210 12.60 27.46 -20.13
C SER A 210 12.06 28.82 -19.67
N SER A 211 10.81 29.15 -20.03
CA SER A 211 10.17 30.39 -19.57
C SER A 211 9.83 30.38 -18.08
N THR A 212 9.65 29.22 -17.46
CA THR A 212 9.23 29.09 -16.05
C THR A 212 10.39 28.80 -15.10
N GLU A 213 11.54 28.38 -15.63
CA GLU A 213 12.79 28.14 -14.89
C GLU A 213 13.23 29.28 -13.95
N PRO A 214 13.25 30.57 -14.35
CA PRO A 214 13.69 31.65 -13.45
C PRO A 214 12.73 31.88 -12.28
N TYR A 215 11.43 31.61 -12.48
CA TYR A 215 10.42 31.75 -11.43
C TYR A 215 10.56 30.65 -10.38
N VAL A 216 10.79 29.41 -10.82
CA VAL A 216 11.03 28.27 -9.93
C VAL A 216 12.33 28.46 -9.13
N GLN A 217 13.40 28.94 -9.76
CA GLN A 217 14.66 29.27 -9.07
C GLN A 217 14.47 30.40 -8.04
N THR A 218 13.68 31.43 -8.38
CA THR A 218 13.38 32.54 -7.46
C THR A 218 12.58 32.07 -6.24
N VAL A 219 11.54 31.25 -6.45
CA VAL A 219 10.73 30.68 -5.37
C VAL A 219 11.58 29.74 -4.50
N SER A 220 12.43 28.92 -5.10
CA SER A 220 13.36 28.04 -4.40
C SER A 220 14.30 28.83 -3.49
N SER A 221 14.93 29.89 -4.01
CA SER A 221 15.82 30.75 -3.23
C SER A 221 15.10 31.40 -2.03
N LYS A 222 13.91 31.98 -2.26
CA LYS A 222 13.11 32.57 -1.18
C LYS A 222 12.65 31.54 -0.14
N ALA A 223 12.32 30.33 -0.56
CA ALA A 223 11.96 29.25 0.35
C ALA A 223 13.13 28.84 1.25
N VAL A 224 14.36 28.80 0.71
CA VAL A 224 15.57 28.52 1.47
C VAL A 224 15.83 29.63 2.50
N GLU A 225 15.69 30.91 2.12
CA GLU A 225 15.82 32.03 3.07
C GLU A 225 14.77 31.98 4.18
N VAL A 226 13.51 31.72 3.85
CA VAL A 226 12.43 31.57 4.85
C VAL A 226 12.69 30.38 5.79
N TYR A 227 13.20 29.27 5.26
CA TYR A 227 13.54 28.10 6.08
C TYR A 227 14.70 28.39 7.05
N HIS A 228 15.76 29.05 6.57
CA HIS A 228 16.91 29.39 7.41
C HIS A 228 16.56 30.44 8.48
N THR A 229 15.74 31.43 8.14
CA THR A 229 15.22 32.43 9.10
C THR A 229 14.28 31.81 10.12
N SER A 230 13.39 30.91 9.71
CA SER A 230 12.56 30.15 10.63
C SER A 230 13.39 29.30 11.58
N LYS A 231 14.44 28.63 11.06
CA LYS A 231 15.35 27.80 11.86
C LYS A 231 16.08 28.60 12.93
N SER A 232 16.53 29.83 12.61
CA SER A 232 17.23 30.68 13.59
C SER A 232 16.28 31.20 14.68
N VAL A 233 15.04 31.56 14.31
CA VAL A 233 14.00 31.98 15.27
C VAL A 233 13.62 30.80 16.19
N MET A 234 13.35 29.62 15.63
CA MET A 234 13.04 28.42 16.41
C MET A 234 14.18 28.02 17.36
N SER A 235 15.44 28.11 16.92
CA SER A 235 16.59 27.84 17.79
C SER A 235 16.58 28.70 19.05
N SER A 236 16.24 29.99 18.92
CA SER A 236 16.10 30.90 20.07
C SER A 236 14.98 30.50 21.03
N HIS A 237 13.82 30.10 20.49
CA HIS A 237 12.70 29.62 21.31
C HIS A 237 13.00 28.28 21.99
N ILE A 238 13.68 27.37 21.29
CA ILE A 238 14.11 26.09 21.86
C ILE A 238 15.08 26.33 23.01
N ALA A 239 16.05 27.24 22.87
CA ALA A 239 16.98 27.58 23.95
C ALA A 239 16.24 28.13 25.20
N LYS A 240 15.25 29.02 25.01
CA LYS A 240 14.43 29.52 26.12
C LYS A 240 13.59 28.45 26.80
N VAL A 241 12.97 27.56 26.01
CA VAL A 241 12.19 26.44 26.55
C VAL A 241 13.11 25.44 27.27
N GLN A 242 14.32 25.21 26.75
CA GLN A 242 15.34 24.41 27.41
C GLN A 242 15.76 25.02 28.74
N GLU A 243 16.00 26.33 28.80
CA GLU A 243 16.35 27.05 30.03
C GLU A 243 15.24 26.94 31.09
N ILE A 244 13.97 27.09 30.68
CA ILE A 244 12.83 26.97 31.60
C ILE A 244 12.65 25.52 32.07
N SER A 245 12.77 24.54 31.17
CA SER A 245 12.53 23.13 31.50
C SER A 245 13.64 22.49 32.33
N TYR A 246 14.90 22.92 32.15
CA TYR A 246 16.07 22.37 32.83
C TYR A 246 15.94 22.29 34.38
N PRO A 247 15.53 23.34 35.11
CA PRO A 247 15.34 23.28 36.56
C PRO A 247 14.20 22.33 36.99
N TYR A 248 13.10 22.26 36.23
CA TYR A 248 11.99 21.34 36.54
C TYR A 248 12.41 19.88 36.50
N PHE A 249 13.34 19.50 35.62
CA PHE A 249 13.89 18.14 35.57
C PHE A 249 15.03 17.92 36.56
N GLN A 250 15.81 18.96 36.89
CA GLN A 250 16.99 18.81 37.74
C GLN A 250 16.66 18.78 39.23
N ALA A 251 15.63 19.50 39.70
CA ALA A 251 15.26 19.52 41.11
C ALA A 251 14.75 18.14 41.62
N PRO A 252 13.80 17.46 40.94
CA PRO A 252 13.40 16.11 41.31
C PRO A 252 14.54 15.10 41.22
N LYS A 253 15.42 15.25 40.21
CA LYS A 253 16.62 14.40 40.05
C LYS A 253 17.59 14.56 41.22
N ARG A 254 17.80 15.78 41.73
CA ARG A 254 18.63 16.02 42.92
C ARG A 254 17.98 15.47 44.18
N PHE A 255 16.66 15.59 44.30
CA PHE A 255 15.92 15.07 45.44
C PHE A 255 15.93 13.53 45.50
N SER A 256 15.78 12.86 44.35
CA SER A 256 15.79 11.40 44.26
C SER A 256 17.19 10.77 44.29
N GLN A 257 18.23 11.54 43.94
CA GLN A 257 19.61 11.04 43.89
C GLN A 257 20.11 10.34 45.18
N PRO A 258 19.93 10.90 46.40
CA PRO A 258 20.36 10.22 47.63
C PRO A 258 19.58 8.93 47.88
N TYR A 259 18.27 8.91 47.61
CA TYR A 259 17.45 7.69 47.76
C TYR A 259 17.86 6.60 46.78
N VAL A 260 18.13 6.95 45.51
CA VAL A 260 18.64 6.00 44.51
C VAL A 260 19.99 5.44 44.94
N LYS A 261 20.89 6.28 45.47
CA LYS A 261 22.18 5.81 46.00
C LYS A 261 22.02 4.91 47.22
N GLN A 262 21.15 5.29 48.14
CA GLN A 262 20.88 4.50 49.34
C GLN A 262 20.28 3.13 48.99
N PHE A 263 19.29 3.11 48.09
CA PHE A 263 18.72 1.89 47.56
C PHE A 263 19.78 1.04 46.85
N ALA A 264 20.63 1.65 46.00
CA ALA A 264 21.73 0.94 45.37
C ALA A 264 22.70 0.33 46.40
N THR A 265 23.02 1.03 47.49
CA THR A 265 23.91 0.50 48.54
C THR A 265 23.28 -0.63 49.37
N ILE A 266 21.98 -0.57 49.64
CA ILE A 266 21.25 -1.61 50.38
C ILE A 266 21.09 -2.86 49.51
N THR A 267 20.75 -2.66 48.23
CA THR A 267 20.43 -3.74 47.31
C THR A 267 21.68 -4.41 46.74
N LYS A 268 22.83 -3.70 46.67
CA LYS A 268 24.10 -4.24 46.15
C LYS A 268 24.53 -5.58 46.78
N PRO A 269 24.66 -5.73 48.10
CA PRO A 269 25.06 -7.01 48.69
C PRO A 269 24.03 -8.12 48.48
N HIS A 270 22.74 -7.78 48.33
CA HIS A 270 21.69 -8.78 48.07
C HIS A 270 21.73 -9.26 46.62
N VAL A 271 21.99 -8.35 45.67
CA VAL A 271 22.20 -8.71 44.27
C VAL A 271 23.47 -9.55 44.13
N GLU A 272 24.58 -9.14 44.76
CA GLU A 272 25.83 -9.91 44.75
C GLU A 272 25.64 -11.31 45.37
N LYS A 273 24.90 -11.43 46.49
CA LYS A 273 24.57 -12.73 47.09
C LYS A 273 23.74 -13.61 46.14
N VAL A 274 22.71 -13.06 45.50
CA VAL A 274 21.88 -13.81 44.55
C VAL A 274 22.68 -14.21 43.30
N MET A 275 23.62 -13.38 42.86
CA MET A 275 24.51 -13.74 41.76
C MET A 275 25.48 -14.87 42.14
N LEU A 276 26.01 -14.87 43.37
CA LEU A 276 26.86 -15.96 43.88
C LEU A 276 26.06 -17.26 44.05
N GLU A 277 24.86 -17.19 44.62
CA GLU A 277 23.99 -18.37 44.79
C GLU A 277 23.57 -18.97 43.44
N LYS A 278 23.39 -18.14 42.39
CA LYS A 278 23.17 -18.65 41.03
C LYS A 278 24.39 -19.35 40.45
N VAL A 279 25.59 -18.85 40.71
CA VAL A 279 26.84 -19.48 40.27
C VAL A 279 27.04 -20.83 40.97
N ASP A 280 26.76 -20.91 42.28
CA ASP A 280 26.85 -22.15 43.05
C ASP A 280 25.78 -23.18 42.62
N MET A 281 24.58 -22.71 42.24
CA MET A 281 23.54 -23.57 41.65
C MET A 281 23.89 -24.05 40.24
N GLU A 282 24.60 -23.27 39.43
CA GLU A 282 25.10 -23.68 38.12
C GLU A 282 26.26 -24.68 38.25
N GLU A 283 27.18 -24.48 39.19
CA GLU A 283 28.31 -25.40 39.46
C GLU A 283 27.80 -26.76 39.97
N SER A 284 26.87 -26.76 40.93
CA SER A 284 26.24 -28.00 41.43
C SER A 284 25.27 -28.67 40.44
N ALA A 285 24.76 -27.93 39.45
CA ALA A 285 24.04 -28.52 38.33
C ALA A 285 24.99 -29.22 37.35
N SER A 286 26.18 -28.65 37.10
CA SER A 286 27.20 -29.26 36.24
C SER A 286 27.79 -30.56 36.83
N GLU A 287 28.06 -30.61 38.14
CA GLU A 287 28.56 -31.82 38.82
C GLU A 287 27.52 -32.95 38.86
N LYS A 288 26.22 -32.60 38.94
CA LYS A 288 25.14 -33.59 38.85
C LYS A 288 24.95 -34.13 37.45
N GLU A 289 25.19 -33.34 36.41
CA GLU A 289 25.13 -33.79 35.02
C GLU A 289 26.30 -34.73 34.70
N GLU A 290 27.52 -34.43 35.18
CA GLU A 290 28.69 -35.30 35.06
C GLU A 290 28.53 -36.62 35.86
N SER A 291 27.98 -36.55 37.08
CA SER A 291 27.72 -37.77 37.88
C SER A 291 26.63 -38.67 37.29
N ASN A 292 25.62 -38.08 36.64
CA ASN A 292 24.53 -38.84 36.01
C ASN A 292 24.97 -39.45 34.66
N GLU A 293 25.93 -38.82 33.98
CA GLU A 293 26.60 -39.38 32.79
C GLU A 293 27.50 -40.58 33.17
N ILE A 294 28.23 -40.51 34.29
CA ILE A 294 29.04 -41.64 34.81
C ILE A 294 28.15 -42.83 35.26
N LEU A 295 27.01 -42.57 35.91
CA LEU A 295 26.08 -43.62 36.34
C LEU A 295 25.40 -44.35 35.17
N GLN A 296 25.23 -43.69 34.01
CA GLN A 296 24.72 -44.34 32.80
C GLN A 296 25.77 -45.18 32.06
N VAL A 297 27.06 -44.98 32.33
CA VAL A 297 28.15 -45.78 31.75
C VAL A 297 28.38 -47.07 32.54
N GLU A 298 28.20 -47.06 33.86
CA GLU A 298 28.39 -48.28 34.69
C GLU A 298 27.25 -49.30 34.55
N ASP A 299 26.03 -48.91 34.17
CA ASP A 299 24.91 -49.85 33.95
C ASP A 299 24.99 -50.61 32.61
N PHE A 300 25.99 -50.32 31.75
CA PHE A 300 26.19 -50.99 30.47
C PHE A 300 27.27 -52.09 30.46
N ASP A 301 28.00 -52.27 31.57
CA ASP A 301 29.07 -53.29 31.71
C ASP A 301 28.72 -54.45 32.67
N GLY A 302 27.48 -54.50 33.20
CA GLY A 302 26.98 -55.54 34.10
C GLY A 302 26.02 -56.51 33.44
N ALA A 303 26.54 -57.48 32.71
CA ALA A 303 25.85 -58.71 32.29
C ALA A 303 25.70 -59.72 33.44
#